data_AF-A0A9Q1G204-F1
#
_entry.id   AF-A0A9Q1G204-F1
#
_cell.length_a   1.000
_cell.length_b   1.000
_cell.length_c   1.000
_cell.angle_alpha   90.00
_cell.angle_beta   90.00
_cell.angle_gamma   90.00
#
_symmetry.space_group_name_H-M   'P 1'
#
loop_
_entity.id
_entity.type
_entity.pdbx_description
1 polymer ?
#
loop_
_entity_poly.entity_id
_entity_poly.type
_entity_poly.pdbx_seq_one_letter_code
_entity_poly.pdbx_strand_id
1 'polypeptide(L)'
;MSTCSLRSCWRASQMADEHGDFSVQDEELASLRRTHALANICEDVLPRKLTDIRRLTSDLSQYQGPLRRPDFERTVLTMVYTAYRLAHTRGHQKDRWAESFFNLFRAIKQDLTVQ
;
A
#
# COMPACT_ATOMS: atom_id res chain seq x y z
N MET A 1 -11.88 -7.86 -28.45
CA MET A 1 -11.26 -6.83 -27.59
C MET A 1 -11.88 -6.95 -26.21
N SER A 2 -11.32 -7.81 -25.36
CA SER A 2 -11.85 -8.06 -24.02
C SER A 2 -11.47 -6.88 -23.12
N THR A 3 -12.48 -6.17 -22.62
CA THR A 3 -12.33 -5.16 -21.59
C THR A 3 -11.94 -5.87 -20.29
N CYS A 4 -10.63 -6.00 -20.05
CA CYS A 4 -10.13 -6.51 -18.78
C CYS A 4 -10.51 -5.47 -17.70
N SER A 5 -11.56 -5.77 -16.94
CA SER A 5 -11.98 -4.93 -15.82
C SER A 5 -10.83 -4.83 -14.83
N LEU A 6 -10.51 -3.61 -14.39
CA LEU A 6 -9.51 -3.36 -13.34
C LEU A 6 -9.79 -4.24 -12.10
N ARG A 7 -11.04 -4.58 -11.79
CA ARG A 7 -11.38 -5.52 -10.70
C ARG A 7 -10.86 -6.94 -10.91
N SER A 8 -10.73 -7.40 -12.15
CA SER A 8 -10.28 -8.75 -12.49
C SER A 8 -8.76 -8.86 -12.45
N CYS A 9 -8.02 -7.88 -13.00
CA CYS A 9 -6.56 -7.81 -12.85
C CYS A 9 -6.13 -7.72 -11.38
N TRP A 10 -6.89 -6.99 -10.56
CA TRP A 10 -6.62 -6.87 -9.13
C TRP A 10 -6.87 -8.15 -8.33
N ARG A 11 -7.74 -9.05 -8.81
CA ARG A 11 -7.98 -10.36 -8.18
C ARG A 11 -6.89 -11.39 -8.53
N ALA A 12 -6.23 -11.23 -9.68
CA ALA A 12 -5.14 -12.10 -10.13
C ALA A 12 -3.75 -11.72 -9.56
N SER A 13 -3.65 -10.56 -8.90
CA SER A 13 -2.42 -10.12 -8.23
C SER A 13 -2.45 -10.53 -6.75
N GLN A 14 -1.56 -11.43 -6.34
CA GLN A 14 -1.30 -11.73 -4.93
C GLN A 14 -0.09 -10.91 -4.47
N MET A 15 -0.32 -9.84 -3.71
CA MET A 15 0.76 -9.31 -2.88
C MET A 15 0.87 -10.25 -1.69
N ALA A 16 1.97 -10.97 -1.59
CA ALA A 16 2.13 -12.00 -0.58
C ALA A 16 2.14 -11.41 0.85
N ASP A 17 2.00 -12.30 1.83
CA ASP A 17 1.88 -12.01 3.27
C ASP A 17 3.04 -11.17 3.84
N GLU A 18 3.07 -10.91 5.15
CA GLU A 18 4.13 -10.11 5.84
C GLU A 18 5.60 -10.50 5.53
N HIS A 19 5.84 -11.63 4.84
CA HIS A 19 7.15 -12.15 4.47
C HIS A 19 7.31 -12.46 2.97
N GLY A 20 6.32 -12.18 2.12
CA GLY A 20 6.36 -12.59 0.71
C GLY A 20 6.58 -11.43 -0.27
N ASP A 21 7.18 -11.77 -1.41
CA ASP A 21 7.40 -10.86 -2.52
C ASP A 21 6.12 -10.60 -3.31
N PHE A 22 6.06 -9.44 -3.98
CA PHE A 22 4.95 -9.12 -4.86
C PHE A 22 4.99 -10.07 -6.07
N SER A 23 3.95 -10.88 -6.26
CA SER A 23 3.89 -11.84 -7.36
C SER A 23 2.57 -11.73 -8.13
N VAL A 24 2.67 -11.45 -9.42
CA VAL A 24 1.52 -11.56 -10.34
C VAL A 24 1.52 -12.96 -10.94
N GLN A 25 0.44 -13.71 -10.71
CA GLN A 25 0.35 -15.12 -11.14
C GLN A 25 0.03 -15.29 -12.63
N ASP A 26 -0.51 -14.24 -13.25
CA ASP A 26 -0.80 -14.21 -14.67
C ASP A 26 0.50 -13.91 -15.45
N GLU A 27 0.97 -14.89 -16.23
CA GLU A 27 2.25 -14.84 -16.95
C GLU A 27 2.30 -13.71 -17.99
N GLU A 28 1.18 -13.43 -18.66
CA GLU A 28 1.05 -12.31 -19.59
C GLU A 28 1.23 -10.98 -18.87
N LEU A 29 0.56 -10.80 -17.73
CA LEU A 29 0.69 -9.60 -16.91
C LEU A 29 2.06 -9.50 -16.23
N ALA A 30 2.67 -10.61 -15.82
CA ALA A 30 3.99 -10.65 -15.19
C ALA A 30 5.09 -10.19 -16.16
N SER A 31 4.96 -10.51 -17.44
CA SER A 31 5.92 -10.09 -18.48
C SER A 31 5.92 -8.58 -18.77
N LEU A 32 4.88 -7.85 -18.33
CA LEU A 32 4.77 -6.43 -18.59
C LEU A 32 5.80 -5.63 -17.77
N ARG A 33 6.55 -4.76 -18.45
CA ARG A 33 7.50 -3.82 -17.80
C ARG A 33 6.86 -3.00 -16.66
N ARG A 34 5.56 -2.68 -16.77
CA ARG A 34 4.83 -1.94 -15.74
C ARG A 34 4.61 -2.77 -14.47
N THR A 35 4.44 -4.07 -14.62
CA THR A 35 4.28 -5.01 -13.49
C THR A 35 5.60 -5.19 -12.77
N HIS A 36 6.72 -5.27 -13.49
CA HIS A 36 8.06 -5.24 -12.89
C HIS A 36 8.33 -3.94 -12.13
N ALA A 37 7.97 -2.78 -12.70
CA ALA A 37 8.13 -1.51 -12.01
C ALA A 37 7.29 -1.45 -10.72
N LEU A 38 6.07 -1.99 -10.75
CA LEU A 38 5.21 -2.08 -9.57
C LEU A 38 5.78 -3.04 -8.52
N ALA A 39 6.35 -4.18 -8.92
CA ALA A 39 7.04 -5.11 -8.04
C ALA A 39 8.16 -4.39 -7.30
N ASN A 40 9.06 -3.72 -8.02
CA ASN A 40 10.17 -2.97 -7.43
C ASN A 40 9.67 -1.88 -6.47
N ILE A 41 8.60 -1.16 -6.81
CA ILE A 41 7.98 -0.18 -5.89
C ILE A 41 7.47 -0.88 -4.61
N CYS A 42 6.82 -2.03 -4.74
CA CYS A 42 6.33 -2.79 -3.59
C CYS A 42 7.48 -3.37 -2.75
N GLU A 43 8.61 -3.65 -3.38
CA GLU A 43 9.77 -4.25 -2.72
C GLU A 43 10.66 -3.23 -2.02
N ASP A 44 10.95 -2.10 -2.68
CA ASP A 44 11.95 -1.12 -2.25
C ASP A 44 11.34 0.08 -1.50
N VAL A 45 10.07 0.41 -1.77
CA VAL A 45 9.43 1.63 -1.25
C VAL A 45 8.46 1.33 -0.11
N LEU A 46 7.72 0.22 -0.19
CA LEU A 46 6.65 -0.06 0.75
C LEU A 46 7.13 -0.79 2.01
N PRO A 47 6.71 -0.33 3.20
CA PRO A 47 6.92 -1.07 4.44
C PRO A 47 6.09 -2.38 4.41
N ARG A 48 6.77 -3.53 4.47
CA ARG A 48 6.14 -4.86 4.35
C ARG A 48 5.61 -5.42 5.68
N LYS A 49 6.10 -4.90 6.81
CA LYS A 49 5.69 -5.32 8.15
C LYS A 49 4.71 -4.34 8.75
N LEU A 50 3.70 -4.84 9.46
CA LEU A 50 2.74 -4.00 10.16
C LEU A 50 3.43 -3.10 11.20
N THR A 51 4.53 -3.56 11.80
CA THR A 51 5.36 -2.75 12.73
C THR A 51 5.95 -1.52 12.06
N ASP A 52 6.42 -1.66 10.82
CA ASP A 52 7.02 -0.56 10.07
C ASP A 52 5.97 0.47 9.66
N ILE A 53 4.77 0.00 9.30
CA ILE A 53 3.60 0.85 9.01
C ILE A 53 3.18 1.62 10.26
N ARG A 54 3.15 0.97 11.43
CA ARG A 54 2.83 1.62 12.71
C ARG A 54 3.88 2.64 13.12
N ARG A 55 5.16 2.35 12.90
CA ARG A 55 6.24 3.32 13.11
C ARG A 55 6.07 4.53 12.20
N LEU A 56 5.85 4.30 10.90
CA LEU A 56 5.57 5.37 9.94
C LEU A 56 4.39 6.25 10.38
N THR A 57 3.30 5.66 10.87
CA THR A 57 2.14 6.44 11.35
C THR A 57 2.43 7.21 12.64
N SER A 58 3.24 6.66 13.53
CA SER A 58 3.74 7.39 14.71
C SER A 58 4.57 8.59 14.28
N ASP A 59 5.52 8.41 13.37
CA ASP A 59 6.40 9.48 12.88
C ASP A 59 5.59 10.59 12.19
N LEU A 60 4.63 10.22 11.34
CA LEU A 60 3.71 11.15 10.68
C LEU A 60 2.85 11.94 11.67
N SER A 61 2.43 11.32 12.77
CA SER A 61 1.61 12.00 13.80
C SER A 61 2.39 13.07 14.58
N GLN A 62 3.72 12.94 14.65
CA GLN A 62 4.61 13.88 15.32
C GLN A 62 5.05 15.02 14.39
N TYR A 63 4.92 14.83 13.07
CA TYR A 63 5.31 15.82 12.10
C TYR A 63 4.35 17.02 12.11
N GLN A 64 4.91 18.23 12.16
CA GLN A 64 4.16 19.48 12.16
C GLN A 64 4.44 20.21 10.83
N GLY A 65 3.41 20.34 9.98
CA GLY A 65 3.50 21.01 8.68
C GLY A 65 3.32 20.06 7.49
N PRO A 66 3.41 20.58 6.25
CA PRO A 66 3.22 19.79 5.05
C PRO A 66 4.36 18.78 4.85
N LEU A 67 3.99 17.56 4.47
CA LEU A 67 4.89 16.49 4.09
C LEU A 67 5.70 16.91 2.88
N ARG A 68 6.98 16.52 2.88
CA ARG A 68 7.79 16.64 1.67
C ARG A 68 7.19 15.71 0.62
N ARG A 69 7.23 16.14 -0.65
CA ARG A 69 6.73 15.35 -1.78
C ARG A 69 7.09 13.85 -1.75
N PRO A 70 8.36 13.43 -1.55
CA PRO A 70 8.68 12.00 -1.50
C PRO A 70 8.02 11.27 -0.31
N ASP A 71 7.86 11.94 0.82
CA ASP A 71 7.22 11.38 2.02
C ASP A 71 5.71 11.25 1.82
N PHE A 72 5.09 12.24 1.15
CA PHE A 72 3.69 12.16 0.72
C PHE A 72 3.45 10.99 -0.23
N GLU A 73 4.24 10.88 -1.30
CA GLU A 73 4.14 9.81 -2.30
C GLU A 73 4.30 8.42 -1.63
N ARG A 74 5.29 8.28 -0.74
CA ARG A 74 5.51 7.04 0.04
C ARG A 74 4.33 6.74 0.96
N THR A 75 3.77 7.75 1.62
CA THR A 75 2.63 7.59 2.54
C THR A 75 1.37 7.16 1.79
N VAL A 76 1.09 7.76 0.63
CA VAL A 76 -0.03 7.38 -0.24
C VAL A 76 0.11 5.95 -0.74
N LEU A 77 1.28 5.57 -1.25
CA LEU A 77 1.52 4.20 -1.71
C LEU A 77 1.36 3.20 -0.56
N THR A 78 1.86 3.53 0.63
CA THR A 78 1.68 2.70 1.84
C THR A 78 0.22 2.58 2.24
N MET A 79 -0.57 3.66 2.12
CA MET A 79 -2.02 3.63 2.39
C MET A 79 -2.75 2.70 1.43
N VAL A 80 -2.44 2.75 0.13
CA VAL A 80 -3.04 1.87 -0.90
C VAL A 80 -2.71 0.40 -0.61
N TYR A 81 -1.45 0.10 -0.27
CA TYR A 81 -1.05 -1.24 0.14
C TYR A 81 -1.79 -1.73 1.39
N THR A 82 -1.91 -0.87 2.40
CA THR A 82 -2.62 -1.19 3.64
C THR A 82 -4.11 -1.45 3.37
N ALA A 83 -4.74 -0.71 2.44
CA ALA A 83 -6.11 -0.98 1.99
C ALA A 83 -6.24 -2.32 1.27
N TYR A 84 -5.27 -2.67 0.41
CA TYR A 84 -5.21 -3.98 -0.22
C TYR A 84 -5.11 -5.09 0.83
N ARG A 85 -4.17 -4.99 1.77
CA ARG A 85 -4.00 -5.96 2.86
C ARG A 85 -5.25 -6.06 3.71
N LEU A 86 -5.91 -4.95 4.04
CA LEU A 86 -7.16 -4.92 4.79
C LEU A 86 -8.30 -5.67 4.07
N ALA A 87 -8.38 -5.55 2.74
CA ALA A 87 -9.38 -6.26 1.93
C ALA A 87 -9.14 -7.77 1.85
N HIS A 88 -7.89 -8.22 2.01
CA HIS A 88 -7.49 -9.63 1.88
C HIS A 88 -7.22 -10.33 3.22
N THR A 89 -7.10 -9.58 4.33
CA THR A 89 -6.86 -10.14 5.66
C THR A 89 -8.17 -10.59 6.32
N ARG A 90 -8.16 -11.79 6.91
CA ARG A 90 -9.28 -12.35 7.69
C ARG A 90 -8.89 -12.48 9.17
N GLY A 91 -9.89 -12.48 10.05
CA GLY A 91 -9.70 -12.67 11.49
C GLY A 91 -9.09 -11.47 12.22
N HIS A 92 -8.53 -11.70 13.40
CA HIS A 92 -8.13 -10.66 14.37
C HIS A 92 -7.07 -9.66 13.89
N GLN A 93 -6.33 -9.96 12.81
CA GLN A 93 -5.37 -9.01 12.26
C GLN A 93 -6.06 -7.87 11.49
N LYS A 94 -7.29 -8.08 11.01
CA LYS A 94 -8.04 -7.10 10.21
C LYS A 94 -8.20 -5.77 10.93
N ASP A 95 -8.46 -5.79 12.24
CA ASP A 95 -8.65 -4.56 13.02
C ASP A 95 -7.36 -3.73 13.11
N ARG A 96 -6.20 -4.39 13.22
CA ARG A 96 -4.91 -3.70 13.24
C ARG A 96 -4.54 -3.09 11.88
N TRP A 97 -4.89 -3.78 10.80
CA TRP A 97 -4.77 -3.24 9.44
C TRP A 97 -5.73 -2.06 9.23
N ALA A 98 -6.94 -2.12 9.78
CA ALA A 98 -7.92 -1.05 9.69
C ALA A 98 -7.47 0.21 10.45
N GLU A 99 -6.95 0.04 11.66
CA GLU A 99 -6.37 1.13 12.46
C GLU A 99 -5.21 1.79 11.71
N SER A 100 -4.28 0.98 11.19
CA SER A 100 -3.13 1.48 10.44
C SER A 100 -3.56 2.23 9.17
N PHE A 101 -4.55 1.71 8.45
CA PHE A 101 -5.13 2.36 7.28
C PHE A 101 -5.73 3.73 7.63
N PHE A 102 -6.51 3.77 8.70
CA PHE A 102 -7.17 5.02 9.13
C PHE A 102 -6.14 6.08 9.54
N ASN A 103 -5.08 5.69 10.23
CA ASN A 103 -4.02 6.60 10.63
C ASN A 103 -3.26 7.17 9.44
N LEU A 104 -2.97 6.36 8.40
CA LEU A 104 -2.37 6.83 7.16
C LEU A 104 -3.29 7.79 6.40
N PHE A 105 -4.58 7.44 6.29
CA PHE A 105 -5.59 8.31 5.68
C PHE A 105 -5.69 9.66 6.38
N ARG A 106 -5.68 9.66 7.72
CA ARG A 106 -5.68 10.89 8.51
C ARG A 106 -4.47 11.76 8.20
N ALA A 107 -3.26 11.18 8.16
CA ALA A 107 -2.03 11.92 7.85
C ALA A 107 -2.08 12.57 6.46
N ILE A 108 -2.53 11.83 5.44
CA ILE A 108 -2.68 12.36 4.07
C ILE A 108 -3.75 13.45 4.03
N LYS A 109 -4.90 13.24 4.69
CA LYS A 109 -5.97 14.24 4.74
C LYS A 109 -5.49 15.54 5.41
N GLN A 110 -4.73 15.43 6.50
CA GLN A 110 -4.15 16.59 7.18
C GLN A 110 -3.21 17.33 6.24
N ASP A 111 -2.31 16.62 5.56
CA ASP A 111 -1.41 17.22 4.59
C ASP A 111 -2.17 18.00 3.49
N LEU A 112 -3.21 17.39 2.91
CA LEU A 112 -4.02 18.01 1.86
C LEU A 112 -4.90 19.18 2.34
N THR A 113 -5.15 19.31 3.65
CA THR A 113 -5.97 20.40 4.21
C THR A 113 -5.14 21.54 4.80
N VAL A 114 -3.84 21.33 5.00
CA VAL A 114 -2.87 22.32 5.48
C VAL A 114 -2.13 22.98 4.31
N GLN A 115 -2.20 22.42 3.10
CA GLN A 115 -1.67 23.01 1.86
C GLN A 115 -2.42 24.28 1.41
#